data_AF-A0A6I5ZY69-F1
#
_entry.id   AF-A0A6I5ZY69-F1
#
_cell.length_a   1.000
_cell.length_b   1.000
_cell.length_c   1.000
_cell.angle_alpha   90.00
_cell.angle_beta   90.00
_cell.angle_gamma   90.00
#
_symmetry.space_group_name_H-M   'P 1'
#
loop_
_entity.id
_entity.type
_entity.pdbx_description
1 polymer ?
#
loop_
_entity_poly.entity_id
_entity_poly.type
_entity_poly.pdbx_seq_one_letter_code
_entity_poly.pdbx_strand_id
1 'polypeptide(L)'
;MVGAGPAGDLDNTAPPTLALLALTVAWTGGVLLLRAPGERAAARPRVWEAVVGANAVVLTVFLWHTVPVVLAGLALVGTGLFPEADVGSGHWFALRVPWVLVLAVLLVALVAAAGRFELRASPPPAREPSGVVVGAGVAACVVGLAGVGVGGVDGLAPAVAGVPVTELALVAVGGVLLSRAGRGRRRGRPREGHPPAPGVLGERPHSPADVLVRPREDALETDEPDTAGGGAPGPGGST
;
A
#
# COMPACT_ATOMS: atom_id res chain seq x y z
N MET A 1 16.54 -20.74 -24.15
CA MET A 1 16.08 -19.34 -24.12
C MET A 1 16.02 -18.88 -25.55
N VAL A 2 14.83 -18.55 -26.07
CA VAL A 2 14.73 -17.64 -27.23
C VAL A 2 15.16 -16.27 -26.65
N GLY A 3 16.20 -15.58 -27.10
CA GLY A 3 16.76 -15.49 -28.45
C GLY A 3 17.73 -16.57 -28.92
N ALA A 4 17.51 -16.94 -30.17
CA ALA A 4 18.54 -17.46 -31.05
C ALA A 4 18.23 -16.95 -32.47
N GLY A 5 18.66 -15.73 -32.79
CA GLY A 5 18.67 -15.22 -34.16
C GLY A 5 18.66 -13.68 -34.27
N PRO A 6 19.49 -13.07 -35.13
CA PRO A 6 19.22 -11.75 -35.69
C PRO A 6 18.33 -11.92 -36.95
N ALA A 7 17.40 -11.04 -37.34
CA ALA A 7 17.02 -9.70 -36.91
C ALA A 7 15.49 -9.60 -36.75
N GLY A 8 15.03 -8.88 -35.72
CA GLY A 8 13.62 -8.66 -35.40
C GLY A 8 13.25 -9.24 -34.05
N ASP A 9 13.87 -8.69 -32.99
CA ASP A 9 13.84 -9.16 -31.61
C ASP A 9 12.45 -9.58 -31.15
N LEU A 10 12.21 -10.89 -31.09
CA LEU A 10 11.05 -11.46 -30.43
C LEU A 10 11.24 -11.26 -28.92
N ASP A 11 10.78 -10.11 -28.44
CA ASP A 11 10.61 -9.88 -27.02
C ASP A 11 9.48 -10.78 -26.51
N ASN A 12 9.75 -11.57 -25.48
CA ASN A 12 8.71 -12.40 -24.85
C ASN A 12 7.57 -11.55 -24.28
N THR A 13 7.84 -10.28 -23.97
CA THR A 13 6.86 -9.31 -23.48
C THR A 13 6.17 -8.51 -24.58
N ALA A 14 6.61 -8.58 -25.84
CA ALA A 14 6.04 -7.79 -26.94
C ALA A 14 6.18 -8.48 -28.31
N PRO A 15 5.13 -9.18 -28.82
CA PRO A 15 3.85 -9.52 -28.18
C PRO A 15 3.98 -10.69 -27.17
N PRO A 16 3.14 -10.77 -26.12
CA PRO A 16 3.23 -11.81 -25.10
C PRO A 16 3.16 -13.21 -25.72
N THR A 17 4.22 -14.00 -25.54
CA THR A 17 4.37 -15.30 -26.20
C THR A 17 3.72 -16.43 -25.40
N LEU A 18 3.50 -17.58 -26.06
CA LEU A 18 3.10 -18.83 -25.40
C LEU A 18 4.06 -19.21 -24.24
N ALA A 19 5.30 -18.72 -24.23
CA ALA A 19 6.25 -18.95 -23.16
C ALA A 19 5.81 -18.29 -21.84
N LEU A 20 5.30 -17.05 -21.88
CA LEU A 20 4.75 -16.39 -20.69
C LEU A 20 3.48 -17.10 -20.21
N LEU A 21 2.63 -17.55 -21.13
CA LEU A 21 1.46 -18.35 -20.75
C LEU A 21 1.86 -19.66 -20.08
N ALA A 22 2.77 -20.43 -20.66
CA ALA A 22 3.28 -21.65 -20.06
C ALA A 22 3.92 -21.40 -18.68
N LEU A 23 4.67 -20.29 -18.55
CA LEU A 23 5.24 -19.87 -17.27
C LEU A 23 4.15 -19.57 -16.24
N THR A 24 3.13 -18.77 -16.57
CA THR A 24 2.03 -18.47 -15.64
C THR A 24 1.26 -19.72 -15.22
N VAL A 25 1.04 -20.66 -16.14
CA VAL A 25 0.42 -21.96 -15.82
C VAL A 25 1.30 -22.77 -14.90
N ALA A 26 2.62 -22.83 -15.15
CA ALA A 26 3.57 -23.53 -14.29
C ALA A 26 3.61 -22.91 -12.88
N TRP A 27 3.64 -21.59 -12.76
CA TRP A 27 3.60 -20.90 -11.47
C TRP A 27 2.28 -21.13 -10.73
N THR A 28 1.15 -21.05 -11.43
CA THR A 28 -0.18 -21.31 -10.86
C THR A 28 -0.30 -22.76 -10.38
N GLY A 29 0.13 -23.72 -11.19
CA GLY A 29 0.19 -25.13 -10.82
C GLY A 29 1.10 -25.37 -9.62
N GLY A 30 2.26 -24.71 -9.57
CA GLY A 30 3.17 -24.73 -8.42
C GLY A 30 2.48 -24.25 -7.14
N VAL A 31 1.79 -23.11 -7.18
CA VAL A 31 1.04 -22.58 -6.02
C VAL A 31 -0.06 -23.56 -5.58
N LEU A 32 -0.79 -24.16 -6.53
CA LEU A 32 -1.83 -25.15 -6.20
C LEU A 32 -1.25 -26.42 -5.58
N LEU A 33 -0.10 -26.90 -6.04
CA LEU A 33 0.63 -28.01 -5.41
C LEU A 33 1.09 -27.66 -3.99
N LEU A 34 1.47 -26.40 -3.75
CA LEU A 34 1.85 -25.89 -2.44
C LEU A 34 0.67 -25.51 -1.55
N ARG A 35 -0.58 -25.64 -2.00
CA ARG A 35 -1.76 -25.24 -1.22
C ARG A 35 -1.85 -25.97 0.13
N ALA A 36 -1.82 -27.30 0.12
CA ALA A 36 -1.93 -28.09 1.33
C ALA A 36 -0.80 -27.81 2.36
N PRO A 37 0.50 -27.77 1.98
CA PRO A 37 1.54 -27.36 2.93
C PRO A 37 1.42 -25.89 3.34
N GLY A 38 0.95 -25.01 2.45
CA GLY A 38 0.69 -23.60 2.74
C GLY A 38 -0.38 -23.40 3.81
N GLU A 39 -1.51 -24.10 3.71
CA GLU A 39 -2.59 -24.08 4.70
C GLU A 39 -2.10 -24.58 6.07
N ARG A 40 -1.31 -25.67 6.10
CA ARG A 40 -0.71 -26.17 7.35
C ARG A 40 0.30 -25.20 7.96
N ALA A 41 1.06 -24.50 7.12
CA ALA A 41 2.01 -23.50 7.58
C ALA A 41 1.28 -22.28 8.14
N ALA A 42 0.25 -21.79 7.45
CA ALA A 42 -0.57 -20.65 7.86
C ALA A 42 -1.36 -20.90 9.15
N ALA A 43 -1.67 -22.16 9.48
CA ALA A 43 -2.25 -22.51 10.78
C ALA A 43 -1.31 -22.24 11.98
N ARG A 44 -0.01 -22.00 11.74
CA ARG A 44 0.96 -21.65 12.79
C ARG A 44 0.97 -20.13 13.02
N PRO A 45 0.75 -19.63 14.24
CA PRO A 45 0.69 -18.19 14.53
C PRO A 45 1.90 -17.40 14.00
N ARG A 46 3.12 -17.93 14.20
CA ARG A 46 4.35 -17.27 13.73
C ARG A 46 4.43 -17.10 12.20
N VAL A 47 3.92 -18.06 11.44
CA VAL A 47 3.91 -17.98 9.97
C VAL A 47 2.85 -16.98 9.52
N TRP A 48 1.68 -17.01 10.14
CA TRP A 48 0.62 -16.05 9.87
C TRP A 48 1.06 -14.61 10.18
N GLU A 49 1.70 -14.38 11.32
CA GLU A 49 2.29 -13.08 11.69
C GLU A 49 3.32 -12.61 10.66
N ALA A 50 4.17 -13.51 10.16
CA ALA A 50 5.13 -13.18 9.11
C ALA A 50 4.44 -12.78 7.80
N VAL A 51 3.36 -13.47 7.41
CA VAL A 51 2.56 -13.12 6.22
C VAL A 51 1.91 -11.75 6.38
N VAL A 52 1.28 -11.48 7.51
CA VAL A 52 0.66 -10.18 7.80
C VAL A 52 1.72 -9.07 7.83
N GLY A 53 2.88 -9.33 8.45
CA GLY A 53 4.00 -8.39 8.48
C GLY A 53 4.58 -8.10 7.09
N ALA A 54 4.73 -9.13 6.24
CA ALA A 54 5.16 -8.97 4.86
C ALA A 54 4.13 -8.17 4.04
N ASN A 55 2.84 -8.47 4.21
CA ASN A 55 1.76 -7.74 3.56
C ASN A 55 1.72 -6.27 3.98
N ALA A 56 2.05 -5.95 5.24
CA ALA A 56 2.11 -4.57 5.71
C ALA A 56 3.16 -3.72 4.98
N VAL A 57 4.21 -4.33 4.41
CA VAL A 57 5.28 -3.63 3.68
C VAL A 57 5.30 -3.94 2.18
N VAL A 58 4.33 -4.70 1.66
CA VAL A 58 4.35 -5.18 0.27
C VAL A 58 4.29 -4.03 -0.74
N LEU A 59 3.54 -2.97 -0.44
CA LEU A 59 3.46 -1.79 -1.29
C LEU A 59 4.79 -1.01 -1.29
N THR A 60 5.43 -0.88 -0.13
CA THR A 60 6.77 -0.29 -0.02
C THR A 60 7.77 -1.10 -0.83
N VAL A 61 7.79 -2.43 -0.66
CA VAL A 61 8.64 -3.33 -1.45
C VAL A 61 8.39 -3.12 -2.95
N PHE A 62 7.13 -3.15 -3.39
CA PHE A 62 6.77 -2.97 -4.80
C PHE A 62 7.32 -1.65 -5.38
N LEU A 63 7.13 -0.53 -4.67
CA LEU A 63 7.59 0.78 -5.11
C LEU A 63 9.12 0.90 -5.14
N TRP A 64 9.81 0.24 -4.21
CA TRP A 64 11.23 0.47 -3.97
C TRP A 64 12.16 -0.65 -4.49
N HIS A 65 11.64 -1.79 -4.95
CA HIS A 65 12.48 -2.95 -5.34
C HIS A 65 13.45 -2.67 -6.49
N THR A 66 13.16 -1.73 -7.39
CA THR A 66 14.05 -1.38 -8.50
C THR A 66 15.30 -0.64 -8.02
N VAL A 67 15.24 0.07 -6.89
CA VAL A 67 16.38 0.85 -6.37
C VAL A 67 17.57 -0.04 -5.99
N PRO A 68 17.40 -1.12 -5.20
CA PRO A 68 18.46 -2.11 -4.97
C PRO A 68 19.09 -2.65 -6.25
N VAL A 69 18.28 -2.91 -7.29
CA VAL A 69 18.78 -3.45 -8.57
C VAL A 69 19.70 -2.46 -9.26
N VAL A 70 19.30 -1.17 -9.31
CA VAL A 70 20.13 -0.11 -9.89
C VAL A 70 21.41 0.10 -9.08
N LEU A 71 21.31 0.17 -7.76
CA LEU A 71 22.46 0.36 -6.88
C LEU A 71 23.46 -0.80 -6.97
N ALA A 72 22.99 -2.04 -6.85
CA ALA A 72 23.83 -3.22 -6.96
C ALA A 72 24.40 -3.39 -8.38
N GLY A 73 23.59 -3.10 -9.40
CA GLY A 73 24.03 -3.12 -10.80
C GLY A 73 25.18 -2.14 -11.04
N LEU A 74 25.04 -0.88 -10.61
CA LEU A 74 26.10 0.11 -10.76
C LEU A 74 27.35 -0.25 -9.94
N ALA A 75 27.17 -0.68 -8.70
CA ALA A 75 28.27 -0.93 -7.78
C ALA A 75 29.03 -2.22 -8.05
N LEU A 76 28.36 -3.29 -8.50
CA LEU A 76 28.96 -4.61 -8.68
C LEU A 76 29.21 -4.94 -10.15
N VAL A 77 28.25 -4.68 -11.03
CA VAL A 77 28.39 -4.96 -12.47
C VAL A 77 29.14 -3.82 -13.16
N GLY A 78 28.77 -2.57 -12.88
CA GLY A 78 29.42 -1.39 -13.48
C GLY A 78 30.90 -1.22 -13.11
N THR A 79 31.34 -1.79 -11.99
CA THR A 79 32.74 -1.79 -11.55
C THR A 79 33.51 -3.05 -11.96
N GLY A 80 32.84 -4.04 -12.56
CA GLY A 80 33.42 -5.34 -12.90
C GLY A 80 33.69 -6.26 -11.72
N LEU A 81 33.19 -5.94 -10.51
CA LEU A 81 33.31 -6.79 -9.32
C LEU A 81 32.46 -8.06 -9.39
N PHE A 82 31.44 -8.07 -10.24
CA PHE A 82 30.58 -9.22 -10.46
C PHE A 82 30.90 -9.91 -11.80
N PRO A 83 31.42 -11.15 -11.78
CA PRO A 83 31.77 -11.86 -13.01
C PRO A 83 30.55 -12.14 -13.89
N GLU A 84 30.74 -12.05 -15.20
CA GLU A 84 29.74 -12.49 -16.18
C GLU A 84 29.92 -13.99 -16.41
N ALA A 85 28.91 -14.78 -16.03
CA ALA A 85 28.92 -16.23 -16.19
C ALA A 85 28.06 -16.64 -17.36
N ASP A 86 28.51 -17.66 -18.10
CA ASP A 86 27.75 -18.24 -19.20
C ASP A 86 26.39 -18.72 -18.73
N VAL A 87 25.35 -18.27 -19.42
CA VAL A 87 23.96 -18.55 -19.05
C VAL A 87 23.70 -20.05 -19.05
N GLY A 88 23.12 -20.56 -17.96
CA GLY A 88 22.84 -21.99 -17.78
C GLY A 88 24.00 -22.81 -17.21
N SER A 89 25.18 -22.21 -17.01
CA SER A 89 26.28 -22.87 -16.31
C SER A 89 26.01 -23.01 -14.81
N GLY A 90 26.65 -23.98 -14.14
CA GLY A 90 26.59 -24.10 -12.68
C GLY A 90 27.12 -22.85 -11.97
N HIS A 91 28.11 -22.18 -12.57
CA HIS A 91 28.66 -20.92 -12.05
C HIS A 91 27.62 -19.80 -12.11
N TRP A 92 26.83 -19.72 -13.17
CA TRP A 92 25.73 -18.76 -13.30
C TRP A 92 24.70 -18.92 -12.17
N PHE A 93 24.28 -20.16 -11.88
CA PHE A 93 23.37 -20.43 -10.76
C PHE A 93 24.00 -20.07 -9.42
N ALA A 94 25.29 -20.39 -9.22
CA ALA A 94 26.02 -20.05 -8.01
C ALA A 94 26.07 -18.54 -7.78
N LEU A 95 26.22 -17.74 -8.84
CA LEU A 95 26.21 -16.27 -8.78
C LEU A 95 24.81 -15.69 -8.52
N ARG A 96 23.71 -16.39 -8.85
CA ARG A 96 22.36 -15.89 -8.52
C ARG A 96 22.10 -15.81 -7.02
N VAL A 97 22.69 -16.69 -6.21
CA VAL A 97 22.53 -16.68 -4.75
C VAL A 97 23.09 -15.40 -4.11
N PRO A 98 24.38 -15.03 -4.27
CA PRO A 98 24.92 -13.79 -3.71
C PRO A 98 24.25 -12.56 -4.33
N TRP A 99 23.89 -12.60 -5.62
CA TRP A 99 23.16 -11.50 -6.25
C TRP A 99 21.82 -11.23 -5.56
N VAL A 100 20.97 -12.26 -5.40
CA VAL A 100 19.68 -12.13 -4.72
C VAL A 100 19.86 -11.73 -3.26
N LEU A 101 20.90 -12.24 -2.59
CA LEU A 101 21.20 -11.87 -1.20
C LEU A 101 21.53 -10.39 -1.05
N VAL A 102 22.39 -9.84 -1.92
CA VAL A 102 22.72 -8.40 -1.91
C VAL A 102 21.47 -7.57 -2.14
N LEU A 103 20.65 -7.92 -3.14
CA LEU A 103 19.40 -7.22 -3.42
C LEU A 103 18.44 -7.27 -2.22
N ALA A 104 18.30 -8.42 -1.58
CA ALA A 104 17.45 -8.59 -0.41
C ALA A 104 17.93 -7.72 0.77
N VAL A 105 19.23 -7.69 1.05
CA VAL A 105 19.81 -6.86 2.13
C VAL A 105 19.55 -5.38 1.87
N LEU A 106 19.84 -4.91 0.66
CA LEU A 106 19.60 -3.52 0.26
C LEU A 106 18.11 -3.16 0.34
N LEU A 107 17.23 -4.05 -0.11
CA LEU A 107 15.79 -3.84 -0.06
C LEU A 107 15.28 -3.79 1.38
N VAL A 108 15.73 -4.69 2.26
CA VAL A 108 15.36 -4.68 3.69
C VAL A 108 15.82 -3.38 4.35
N ALA A 109 17.05 -2.91 4.08
CA ALA A 109 17.54 -1.64 4.60
C ALA A 109 16.69 -0.46 4.11
N LEU A 110 16.32 -0.46 2.82
CA LEU A 110 15.50 0.58 2.20
C LEU A 110 14.07 0.59 2.75
N VAL A 111 13.43 -0.57 2.89
CA VAL A 111 12.09 -0.72 3.47
C VAL A 111 12.10 -0.30 4.94
N ALA A 112 13.12 -0.66 5.72
CA ALA A 112 13.25 -0.22 7.11
C ALA A 112 13.37 1.31 7.21
N ALA A 113 14.11 1.94 6.29
CA ALA A 113 14.21 3.39 6.21
C ALA A 113 12.87 4.03 5.78
N ALA A 114 12.18 3.47 4.79
CA ALA A 114 10.90 3.95 4.27
C ALA A 114 9.76 3.82 5.28
N GLY A 115 9.67 2.69 5.99
CA GLY A 115 8.67 2.44 7.03
C GLY A 115 8.71 3.47 8.15
N ARG A 116 9.88 4.05 8.45
CA ARG A 116 10.00 5.18 9.40
C ARG A 116 9.19 6.40 8.97
N PHE A 117 9.02 6.62 7.67
CA PHE A 117 8.27 7.75 7.11
C PHE A 117 6.79 7.41 6.94
N GLU A 118 6.45 6.17 6.55
CA GLU A 118 5.06 5.73 6.37
C GLU A 118 4.29 5.62 7.69
N LEU A 119 4.95 5.16 8.76
CA LEU A 119 4.35 5.08 10.10
C LEU A 119 4.17 6.45 10.75
N ARG A 120 4.84 7.49 10.23
CA ARG A 120 4.61 8.88 10.63
C ARG A 120 3.49 9.45 9.79
N ALA A 121 2.26 8.98 10.03
CA ALA A 121 1.07 9.59 9.48
C ALA A 121 1.15 11.11 9.71
N SER A 122 1.23 11.88 8.62
CA SER A 122 1.27 13.34 8.73
C SER A 122 -0.06 13.80 9.30
N PRO A 123 -0.07 14.71 10.29
CA PRO A 123 -1.31 15.28 10.79
C PRO A 123 -2.13 15.83 9.61
N PRO A 124 -3.47 15.72 9.65
CA PRO A 124 -4.31 16.26 8.58
C PRO A 124 -3.96 17.74 8.35
N PRO A 125 -3.86 18.17 7.09
CA PRO A 125 -3.39 19.51 6.76
C PRO A 125 -4.28 20.56 7.42
N ALA A 126 -3.67 21.51 8.12
CA ALA A 126 -4.40 22.54 8.87
C ALA A 126 -5.13 23.57 7.98
N ARG A 127 -4.96 23.48 6.65
CA ARG A 127 -5.65 24.26 5.62
C ARG A 127 -5.78 23.44 4.34
N GLU A 128 -6.79 23.75 3.54
CA GLU A 128 -6.87 23.25 2.18
C GLU A 128 -5.70 23.78 1.34
N PRO A 129 -4.97 22.90 0.63
CA PRO A 129 -3.87 23.30 -0.22
C PRO A 129 -4.39 24.12 -1.42
N SER A 130 -3.61 25.12 -1.84
CA SER A 130 -3.94 25.90 -3.05
C SER A 130 -3.91 24.99 -4.28
N GLY A 131 -5.05 24.83 -4.96
CA GLY A 131 -5.16 24.01 -6.18
C GLY A 131 -4.18 24.43 -7.28
N VAL A 132 -3.81 25.71 -7.33
CA VAL A 132 -2.80 26.23 -8.28
C VAL A 132 -1.40 25.68 -7.98
N VAL A 133 -0.98 25.67 -6.70
CA VAL A 133 0.33 25.15 -6.28
C VAL A 133 0.40 23.63 -6.48
N VAL A 134 -0.70 22.92 -6.19
CA VAL A 134 -0.80 21.48 -6.42
C VAL A 134 -0.74 21.18 -7.92
N GLY A 135 -1.53 21.89 -8.74
CA GLY A 135 -1.54 21.73 -10.19
C GLY A 135 -0.17 22.01 -10.83
N ALA A 136 0.50 23.08 -10.42
CA ALA A 136 1.85 23.40 -10.88
C ALA A 136 2.87 22.32 -10.48
N GLY A 137 2.77 21.81 -9.24
CA GLY A 137 3.64 20.74 -8.76
C GLY A 137 3.44 19.43 -9.53
N VAL A 138 2.19 19.03 -9.76
CA VAL A 138 1.85 17.83 -10.55
C VAL A 138 2.33 17.98 -11.99
N ALA A 139 2.06 19.12 -12.64
CA ALA A 139 2.49 19.37 -14.01
C ALA A 139 4.02 19.29 -14.14
N ALA A 140 4.77 19.89 -13.21
CA ALA A 140 6.23 19.82 -13.21
C ALA A 140 6.75 18.37 -13.08
N CYS A 141 6.16 17.56 -12.20
CA CYS A 141 6.51 16.15 -12.07
C CYS A 141 6.19 15.36 -13.35
N VAL A 142 5.00 15.56 -13.94
CA VAL A 142 4.59 14.85 -15.17
C VAL A 142 5.51 15.20 -16.33
N VAL A 143 5.82 16.49 -16.51
CA VAL A 143 6.72 16.94 -17.59
C VAL A 143 8.12 16.38 -17.40
N GLY A 144 8.67 16.43 -16.18
CA GLY A 144 9.98 15.86 -15.89
C GLY A 144 10.03 14.34 -16.13
N LEU A 145 9.04 13.59 -15.64
CA LEU A 145 8.96 12.13 -15.84
C LEU A 145 8.78 11.76 -17.32
N ALA A 146 7.91 12.46 -18.04
CA ALA A 146 7.71 12.25 -19.47
C ALA A 146 8.99 12.59 -20.26
N GLY A 147 9.71 13.64 -19.86
CA GLY A 147 10.98 14.01 -20.48
C GLY A 147 12.06 12.94 -20.34
N VAL A 148 12.22 12.35 -19.15
CA VAL A 148 13.11 11.20 -18.95
C VAL A 148 12.61 9.98 -19.72
N GLY A 149 11.30 9.73 -19.73
CA GLY A 149 10.72 8.56 -20.40
C GLY A 149 10.88 8.57 -21.92
N VAL A 150 10.76 9.74 -22.55
CA VAL A 150 10.88 9.90 -24.01
C VAL A 150 12.34 10.12 -24.43
N GLY A 151 13.09 10.94 -23.68
CA GLY A 151 14.46 11.33 -24.03
C GLY A 151 15.55 10.41 -23.49
N GLY A 152 15.22 9.46 -22.62
CA GLY A 152 16.20 8.56 -22.01
C GLY A 152 17.28 9.33 -21.23
N VAL A 153 18.54 8.89 -21.36
CA VAL A 153 19.70 9.53 -20.70
C VAL A 153 20.04 10.90 -21.30
N ASP A 154 19.61 11.15 -22.53
CA ASP A 154 19.87 12.40 -23.24
C ASP A 154 18.86 13.49 -22.89
N GLY A 155 17.70 13.12 -22.32
CA GLY A 155 16.62 14.04 -21.96
C GLY A 155 15.93 14.65 -23.19
N LEU A 156 14.93 15.51 -22.92
CA LEU A 156 14.35 16.39 -23.96
C LEU A 156 15.14 17.70 -24.05
N ALA A 157 15.74 18.14 -22.94
CA ALA A 157 16.72 19.21 -22.91
C ALA A 157 18.15 18.64 -23.00
N PRO A 158 19.15 19.45 -23.42
CA PRO A 158 20.53 18.97 -23.51
C PRO A 158 21.01 18.36 -22.20
N ALA A 159 21.36 17.07 -22.23
CA ALA A 159 21.96 16.40 -21.08
C ALA A 159 23.28 17.07 -20.68
N VAL A 160 23.46 17.24 -19.37
CA VAL A 160 24.72 17.74 -18.81
C VAL A 160 25.47 16.52 -18.28
N ALA A 161 26.61 16.21 -18.89
CA ALA A 161 27.43 15.02 -18.56
C ALA A 161 26.65 13.68 -18.66
N GLY A 162 25.74 13.55 -19.62
CA GLY A 162 24.93 12.33 -19.82
C GLY A 162 23.80 12.16 -18.80
N VAL A 163 23.44 13.24 -18.09
CA VAL A 163 22.34 13.25 -17.11
C VAL A 163 21.26 14.25 -17.55
N PRO A 164 19.97 13.85 -17.53
CA PRO A 164 18.84 14.74 -17.85
C PRO A 164 18.54 15.68 -16.68
N VAL A 165 19.44 16.63 -16.42
CA VAL A 165 19.43 17.51 -15.24
C VAL A 165 18.17 18.37 -15.18
N THR A 166 17.68 18.83 -16.33
CA THR A 166 16.50 19.71 -16.41
C THR A 166 15.23 18.97 -15.98
N GLU A 167 15.07 17.73 -16.43
CA GLU A 167 13.95 16.86 -16.13
C GLU A 167 13.97 16.44 -14.66
N LEU A 168 15.14 16.10 -14.12
CA LEU A 168 15.33 15.83 -12.70
C LEU A 168 15.02 17.05 -11.84
N ALA A 169 15.42 18.25 -12.29
CA ALA A 169 15.11 19.50 -11.61
C ALA A 169 13.60 19.79 -11.61
N LEU A 170 12.89 19.52 -12.70
CA LEU A 170 11.43 19.65 -12.79
C LEU A 170 10.71 18.72 -11.81
N VAL A 171 11.15 17.46 -11.70
CA VAL A 171 10.63 16.51 -10.70
C VAL A 171 10.90 17.01 -9.28
N ALA A 172 12.11 17.51 -9.00
CA ALA A 172 12.47 18.02 -7.68
C ALA A 172 11.65 19.26 -7.30
N VAL A 173 11.47 20.22 -8.22
CA VAL A 173 10.65 21.41 -8.02
C VAL A 173 9.19 21.03 -7.78
N GLY A 174 8.64 20.09 -8.57
CA GLY A 174 7.29 19.59 -8.38
C GLY A 174 7.08 18.96 -6.99
N GLY A 175 8.01 18.10 -6.57
CA GLY A 175 8.00 17.50 -5.24
C GLY A 175 8.08 18.53 -4.10
N VAL A 176 8.87 19.60 -4.26
CA VAL A 176 8.98 20.69 -3.29
C VAL A 176 7.69 21.50 -3.18
N LEU A 177 7.04 21.82 -4.31
CA LEU A 177 5.77 22.55 -4.33
C LEU A 177 4.67 21.75 -3.61
N LEU A 178 4.56 20.45 -3.90
CA LEU A 178 3.62 19.54 -3.24
C LEU A 178 3.91 19.42 -1.73
N SER A 179 5.19 19.30 -1.36
CA SER A 179 5.62 19.21 0.05
C SER A 179 5.35 20.49 0.85
N ARG A 180 5.34 21.65 0.20
CA ARG A 180 5.04 22.95 0.83
C ARG A 180 3.54 23.19 0.93
N ALA A 181 2.77 22.78 -0.07
CA ALA A 181 1.30 22.86 -0.05
C ALA A 181 0.70 22.07 1.13
N GLY A 182 1.32 20.95 1.53
CA GLY A 182 0.87 20.13 2.68
C GLY A 182 1.28 20.65 4.07
N ARG A 183 2.21 21.61 4.19
CA ARG A 183 2.83 22.02 5.48
C ARG A 183 2.30 23.34 6.08
N GLY A 184 1.02 23.69 5.85
CA GLY A 184 0.45 24.97 6.26
C GLY A 184 0.71 25.37 7.72
N ARG A 185 1.33 26.55 7.94
CA ARG A 185 1.63 27.12 9.27
C ARG A 185 0.36 27.26 10.13
N ARG A 186 0.43 26.76 11.38
CA ARG A 186 -0.51 27.12 12.46
C ARG A 186 -0.51 28.64 12.62
N ARG A 187 -1.57 29.32 12.19
CA ARG A 187 -1.89 30.63 12.77
C ARG A 187 -2.57 30.33 14.10
N GLY A 188 -1.96 30.73 15.20
CA GLY A 188 -2.60 30.66 16.51
C GLY A 188 -3.94 31.39 16.40
N ARG A 189 -5.04 30.68 16.72
CA ARG A 189 -6.29 31.36 17.05
C ARG A 189 -5.95 32.32 18.20
N PRO A 190 -6.24 33.63 18.09
CA PRO A 190 -6.31 34.47 19.27
C PRO A 190 -7.25 33.78 20.25
N ARG A 191 -6.84 33.63 21.50
CA ARG A 191 -7.77 33.26 22.58
C ARG A 191 -8.81 34.38 22.62
N GLU A 192 -9.96 34.17 21.98
CA GLU A 192 -11.15 34.92 22.32
C GLU A 192 -11.38 34.66 23.80
N GLY A 193 -11.26 35.72 24.60
CA GLY A 193 -11.34 35.68 26.04
C GLY A 193 -12.64 35.01 26.44
N HIS A 194 -12.53 33.91 27.18
CA HIS A 194 -13.64 33.34 27.92
C HIS A 194 -14.09 34.41 28.94
N PRO A 195 -15.30 34.98 28.84
CA PRO A 195 -15.81 35.80 29.94
C PRO A 195 -15.97 34.89 31.17
N PRO A 196 -15.60 35.35 32.38
CA PRO A 196 -15.70 34.51 33.57
C PRO A 196 -17.16 34.11 33.80
N ALA A 197 -17.40 32.80 33.87
CA ALA A 197 -18.72 32.27 34.20
C ALA A 197 -19.12 32.70 35.63
N PRO A 198 -20.35 33.21 35.85
CA PRO A 198 -20.83 33.46 37.20
C PRO A 198 -21.04 32.13 37.92
N GLY A 199 -20.63 32.10 39.19
CA GLY A 199 -20.49 30.89 39.99
C GLY A 199 -21.72 29.99 40.01
N VAL A 200 -21.48 28.71 39.81
CA VAL A 200 -22.42 27.64 40.17
C VAL A 200 -21.74 26.82 41.28
N LEU A 201 -22.12 27.18 42.51
CA LEU A 201 -22.00 26.33 43.68
C LEU A 201 -22.89 25.10 43.49
N GLY A 202 -22.28 23.92 43.62
CA GLY A 202 -22.98 22.72 44.07
C GLY A 202 -23.54 21.80 42.98
N GLU A 203 -22.70 20.95 42.39
CA GLU A 203 -23.11 19.58 42.05
C GLU A 203 -22.01 18.61 42.47
N ARG A 204 -22.38 17.58 43.24
CA ARG A 204 -21.48 16.49 43.63
C ARG A 204 -21.30 15.52 42.45
N PRO A 205 -20.17 14.82 42.31
CA PRO A 205 -19.98 13.87 41.22
C PRO A 205 -20.82 12.61 41.44
N HIS A 206 -21.63 12.24 40.46
CA HIS A 206 -22.27 10.92 40.40
C HIS A 206 -21.20 9.83 40.19
N SER A 207 -21.21 8.82 41.07
CA SER A 207 -20.30 7.69 41.05
C SER A 207 -20.66 6.71 39.92
N PRO A 208 -19.71 6.11 39.18
CA PRO A 208 -19.97 5.24 38.03
C PRO A 208 -20.65 3.89 38.33
N ALA A 209 -21.03 3.63 39.58
CA ALA A 209 -21.53 2.31 40.00
C ALA A 209 -23.03 2.07 39.68
N ASP A 210 -23.80 3.12 39.39
CA ASP A 210 -25.26 3.00 39.22
C ASP A 210 -25.70 2.55 37.82
N VAL A 211 -24.79 2.39 36.87
CA VAL A 211 -25.13 2.06 35.47
C VAL A 211 -25.18 0.54 35.19
N LEU A 212 -24.68 -0.30 36.09
CA LEU A 212 -24.48 -1.73 35.76
C LEU A 212 -25.52 -2.71 36.30
N VAL A 213 -26.60 -2.25 36.95
CA VAL A 213 -27.66 -3.12 37.48
C VAL A 213 -29.03 -2.69 36.94
N ARG A 214 -29.30 -2.99 35.67
CA ARG A 214 -30.67 -3.24 35.19
C ARG A 214 -30.69 -4.49 34.33
N PRO A 215 -31.25 -5.61 34.84
CA PRO A 215 -31.55 -6.79 34.04
C PRO A 215 -32.56 -6.44 32.94
N ARG A 216 -32.32 -7.02 31.77
CA ARG A 216 -33.06 -6.79 30.51
C ARG A 216 -34.24 -7.76 30.45
N GLU A 217 -35.36 -7.43 31.08
CA GLU A 217 -36.54 -8.34 31.12
C GLU A 217 -37.78 -7.81 30.38
N ASP A 218 -37.76 -6.60 29.82
CA ASP A 218 -38.96 -5.99 29.20
C ASP A 218 -39.17 -6.31 27.70
N ALA A 219 -38.76 -7.49 27.20
CA ALA A 219 -38.81 -7.78 25.75
C ALA A 219 -39.62 -9.01 25.34
N LEU A 220 -40.33 -9.68 26.24
CA LEU A 220 -41.18 -10.84 25.93
C LEU A 220 -42.52 -10.74 26.64
N GLU A 221 -43.24 -9.65 26.41
CA GLU A 221 -44.68 -9.58 26.70
C GLU A 221 -45.39 -9.14 25.41
N THR A 222 -45.61 -10.11 24.53
CA THR A 222 -46.49 -9.99 23.36
C THR A 222 -47.71 -10.86 23.59
N ASP A 223 -48.78 -10.20 24.02
CA ASP A 223 -50.15 -10.35 23.53
C ASP A 223 -50.79 -11.75 23.63
N GLU A 224 -51.31 -12.05 24.83
CA GLU A 224 -52.36 -13.04 25.09
C GLU A 224 -53.72 -12.41 24.73
N PRO A 225 -54.49 -12.93 23.74
CA PRO A 225 -55.85 -12.49 23.52
C PRO A 225 -56.80 -13.18 24.50
N ASP A 226 -57.42 -12.33 25.34
CA ASP A 226 -58.43 -12.68 26.34
C ASP A 226 -59.58 -13.52 25.78
N THR A 227 -59.94 -14.49 26.61
CA THR A 227 -60.89 -15.56 26.42
C THR A 227 -62.37 -15.14 26.41
N ALA A 228 -63.15 -15.98 25.71
CA ALA A 228 -64.49 -16.45 26.10
C ALA A 228 -65.75 -15.63 25.73
N GLY A 229 -66.65 -16.32 25.02
CA GLY A 229 -67.98 -16.60 25.59
C GLY A 229 -69.21 -16.30 24.73
N GLY A 230 -69.89 -17.37 24.30
CA GLY A 230 -71.28 -17.34 23.82
C GLY A 230 -71.40 -17.90 22.40
N GLY A 231 -72.08 -18.99 22.09
CA GLY A 231 -73.09 -19.76 22.80
C GLY A 231 -73.89 -20.47 21.70
N ALA A 232 -73.78 -21.79 21.61
CA ALA A 232 -74.61 -22.58 20.70
C ALA A 232 -76.00 -22.77 21.31
N PRO A 233 -77.05 -22.79 20.47
CA PRO A 233 -77.95 -23.93 20.53
C PRO A 233 -78.47 -24.39 19.16
N GLY A 234 -78.34 -25.70 18.92
CA GLY A 234 -79.42 -26.59 18.48
C GLY A 234 -80.01 -26.49 17.05
N PRO A 235 -80.60 -27.60 16.55
CA PRO A 235 -80.86 -27.82 15.12
C PRO A 235 -82.32 -27.57 14.71
N GLY A 236 -82.58 -27.25 13.43
CA GLY A 236 -83.93 -27.32 12.85
C GLY A 236 -84.13 -26.67 11.48
N GLY A 237 -84.46 -27.50 10.48
CA GLY A 237 -85.61 -27.28 9.58
C GLY A 237 -85.47 -26.45 8.30
N SER A 238 -85.76 -27.11 7.16
CA SER A 238 -86.40 -26.61 5.91
C SER A 238 -85.72 -25.45 5.15
N THR A 239 -85.39 -25.55 3.85
CA THR A 239 -86.09 -26.10 2.68
C THR A 239 -85.11 -26.50 1.58
#